data_AF-A0A2V7D2A8-F1
#
_entry.id   AF-A0A2V7D2A8-F1
#
_cell.length_a   1.000
_cell.length_b   1.000
_cell.length_c   1.000
_cell.angle_alpha   90.00
_cell.angle_beta   90.00
_cell.angle_gamma   90.00
#
_symmetry.space_group_name_H-M   'P 1'
#
loop_
_entity.id
_entity.type
_entity.pdbx_description
1 polymer ?
#
loop_
_entity_poly.entity_id
_entity_poly.type
_entity_poly.pdbx_seq_one_letter_code
_entity_poly.pdbx_strand_id
1 'polypeptide(L)' 'MKLDAPATRARVAVVVEPDAFYVGFFETLLRQGAGRGEPQIRQALEAARRSPFTVFARELPLR' A
#
# COMPACT_ATOMS: atom_id res chain seq x y z
N MET A 1 -18.03 -23.16 9.46
CA MET A 1 -18.90 -22.36 8.56
C MET A 1 -18.76 -22.93 7.17
N LYS A 2 -19.84 -23.46 6.58
CA LYS A 2 -19.85 -24.03 5.22
C LYS A 2 -20.29 -22.91 4.27
N LEU A 3 -19.49 -22.61 3.25
CA LEU A 3 -19.81 -21.57 2.25
C LEU A 3 -20.67 -22.20 1.15
N ASP A 4 -21.81 -21.58 0.83
CA ASP A 4 -22.67 -22.02 -0.28
C ASP A 4 -21.98 -21.71 -1.62
N ALA A 5 -21.51 -22.76 -2.29
CA ALA A 5 -20.72 -22.69 -3.53
C ALA A 5 -21.35 -21.81 -4.64
N PRO A 6 -22.67 -21.84 -4.93
CA PRO A 6 -23.24 -21.10 -6.06
C PRO A 6 -23.15 -19.57 -5.94
N ALA A 7 -22.93 -19.05 -4.74
CA ALA A 7 -22.84 -17.61 -4.46
C ALA A 7 -21.43 -17.18 -4.04
N THR A 8 -20.43 -18.07 -4.08
CA THR A 8 -19.10 -17.78 -3.58
C THR A 8 -18.27 -17.06 -4.65
N ARG A 9 -17.63 -15.94 -4.28
CA ARG A 9 -16.66 -15.22 -5.12
C ARG A 9 -15.30 -15.17 -4.44
N ALA A 10 -14.24 -15.41 -5.21
CA ALA A 10 -12.87 -15.14 -4.79
C ALA A 10 -12.52 -13.71 -5.16
N ARG A 11 -12.00 -12.95 -4.19
CA ARG A 11 -11.31 -11.69 -4.46
C ARG A 11 -9.82 -11.97 -4.42
N VAL A 12 -9.14 -11.66 -5.52
CA VAL A 12 -7.68 -11.78 -5.64
C VAL A 12 -7.13 -10.37 -5.84
N ALA A 13 -6.11 -10.01 -5.05
CA ALA A 13 -5.43 -8.73 -5.17
C ALA A 13 -3.92 -8.91 -5.09
N VAL A 14 -3.19 -8.10 -5.85
CA VAL A 14 -1.74 -7.90 -5.68
C VAL A 14 -1.56 -6.56 -4.99
N VAL A 15 -1.05 -6.61 -3.78
CA VAL A 15 -0.85 -5.45 -2.92
C VAL A 15 0.64 -5.31 -2.67
N VAL A 16 1.17 -4.12 -2.91
CA VAL A 16 2.48 -3.73 -2.40
C VAL A 16 2.23 -3.24 -0.98
N GLU A 17 2.66 -4.03 0.00
CA GLU A 17 2.70 -3.61 1.40
C GLU A 17 3.49 -2.30 1.53
N PRO A 18 3.16 -1.43 2.50
CA PRO A 18 3.84 -0.16 2.71
C PRO A 18 5.35 -0.34 2.57
N ASP A 19 5.91 0.33 1.56
CA ASP A 19 7.26 0.01 1.13
C ASP A 19 8.25 0.46 2.20
N ALA A 20 8.82 -0.51 2.92
CA ALA A 20 9.87 -0.27 3.90
C ALA A 20 11.04 0.53 3.31
N PHE A 21 11.30 0.38 2.01
CA PHE A 21 12.30 1.16 1.29
C PHE A 21 11.93 2.64 1.24
N TYR A 22 10.75 3.02 0.74
CA TYR A 22 10.36 4.43 0.65
C TYR A 22 10.16 5.08 2.01
N VAL A 23 9.64 4.34 3.00
CA VAL A 23 9.56 4.81 4.38
C VAL A 23 10.96 5.14 4.91
N GLY A 24 11.91 4.21 4.81
CA GLY A 24 13.30 4.43 5.27
C GLY A 24 14.04 5.50 4.48
N PHE A 25 13.77 5.63 3.18
CA PHE A 25 14.31 6.66 2.32
C PHE A 25 13.85 8.06 2.75
N PHE A 26 12.53 8.28 2.91
CA PHE A 26 12.00 9.57 3.34
C PHE A 26 12.43 9.92 4.76
N GLU A 27 12.45 8.95 5.69
CA GLU A 27 12.98 9.15 7.04
C GLU A 27 14.46 9.57 7.03
N THR A 28 15.27 8.97 6.15
CA THR A 28 16.66 9.34 5.97
C THR A 28 16.81 10.76 5.43
N LEU A 29 16.03 11.15 4.42
CA LEU A 29 16.04 12.52 3.87
C LEU A 29 15.62 13.56 4.90
N LEU A 30 14.60 13.27 5.72
CA LEU A 30 14.18 14.18 6.80
C LEU A 30 15.26 14.33 7.87
N ARG A 31 15.93 13.23 8.25
CA ARG A 31 17.04 13.26 9.21
C ARG A 31 18.26 14.02 8.70
N GLN A 32 18.50 14.02 7.39
CA GLN A 32 19.60 14.76 6.75
C GLN A 32 19.29 16.24 6.52
N GLY A 33 18.05 16.67 6.68
CA GLY A 33 17.61 18.05 6.45
C GLY A 33 17.33 18.32 4.97
N ALA A 34 16.06 18.18 4.57
CA ALA A 34 15.63 18.36 3.19
C ALA A 34 15.38 19.82 2.76
N GLY A 35 15.66 20.78 3.64
CA GLY A 35 15.51 22.21 3.38
C GLY A 35 14.07 22.57 2.97
N ARG A 36 13.91 23.34 1.88
CA ARG A 36 12.60 23.79 1.41
C ARG A 36 11.66 22.66 0.95
N GLY A 37 12.19 21.46 0.70
CA GLY A 37 11.43 20.28 0.27
C GLY A 37 10.81 19.46 1.41
N GLU A 38 11.11 19.79 2.66
CA GLU A 38 10.72 19.00 3.83
C GLU A 38 9.20 18.79 3.99
N PRO A 39 8.34 19.79 3.71
CA PRO A 39 6.89 19.59 3.75
C PRO A 39 6.38 18.55 2.75
N GLN A 40 6.92 18.55 1.51
CA GLN A 40 6.54 17.57 0.50
C GLN A 40 7.00 16.16 0.88
N ILE A 41 8.19 16.03 1.48
CA ILE A 41 8.71 14.73 1.93
C ILE A 41 7.89 14.17 3.09
N ARG A 42 7.46 15.00 4.05
CA ARG A 42 6.55 14.55 5.11
C ARG A 42 5.22 14.07 4.56
N GLN A 43 4.65 14.76 3.58
CA GLN A 43 3.42 14.32 2.91
C GLN A 43 3.62 12.98 2.19
N ALA A 44 4.76 12.79 1.51
CA ALA A 44 5.08 11.54 0.83
C ALA A 44 5.31 10.37 1.81
N LEU A 45 6.00 10.61 2.94
CA LEU A 45 6.17 9.62 4.01
C LEU A 45 4.82 9.18 4.58
N GLU A 46 3.95 10.14 4.83
CA GLU A 46 2.60 9.88 5.33
C GLU A 46 1.74 9.09 4.34
N ALA A 47 1.87 9.34 3.04
CA ALA A 47 1.22 8.55 2.00
C ALA A 47 1.79 7.13 1.91
N ALA A 48 3.12 6.98 1.98
CA ALA A 48 3.80 5.69 1.95
C ALA A 48 3.45 4.80 3.15
N ARG A 49 3.26 5.39 4.35
CA ARG A 49 2.80 4.68 5.54
C ARG A 49 1.34 4.23 5.49
N ARG A 50 0.49 4.95 4.74
CA ARG A 50 -0.95 4.74 4.71
C ARG A 50 -1.46 3.85 3.59
N SER A 51 -0.67 3.64 2.53
CA SER A 51 -1.13 2.90 1.36
C SER A 51 -0.45 1.54 1.23
N PRO A 52 -1.21 0.45 1.40
CA PRO A 52 -1.00 -0.72 0.57
C PRO A 52 -1.36 -0.31 -0.88
N PHE A 53 -0.37 -0.23 -1.77
CA PHE A 53 -0.64 0.11 -3.17
C PHE A 53 -1.20 -1.14 -3.86
N THR A 54 -2.50 -1.16 -4.14
CA THR A 54 -3.13 -2.28 -4.85
C THR A 54 -2.86 -2.13 -6.34
N VAL A 55 -1.97 -2.97 -6.89
CA VAL A 55 -1.56 -2.96 -8.30
C VAL A 55 -2.61 -3.64 -9.17
N PHE A 56 -3.28 -4.65 -8.62
CA PHE A 56 -4.26 -5.46 -9.32
C PHE A 56 -5.33 -5.93 -8.34
N ALA A 57 -6.59 -5.91 -8.76
CA ALA A 57 -7.68 -6.55 -8.03
C ALA A 57 -8.70 -7.12 -9.01
N ARG A 58 -9.20 -8.33 -8.73
CA ARG A 58 -10.24 -8.97 -9.52
C ARG A 58 -11.14 -9.85 -8.66
N GLU A 59 -12.42 -9.84 -8.96
CA GLU A 59 -13.38 -10.83 -8.45
C GLU A 59 -13.60 -11.94 -9.47
N LEU A 60 -13.61 -13.17 -8.97
CA LEU A 60 -13.81 -14.39 -9.76
C LEU A 60 -14.92 -15.22 -9.12
N PRO A 61 -15.86 -15.79 -9.89
CA PRO A 61 -16.79 -16.77 -9.36
C PRO A 61 -16.03 -18.04 -8.96
N LEU A 62 -16.31 -18.55 -7.76
CA LEU A 62 -15.84 -19.87 -7.31
C LEU A 62 -16.96 -20.86 -7.62
N ARG A 63 -16.73 -21.75 -8.59
CA ARG A 63 -17.67 -22.82 -8.94
C ARG A 63 -17.58 -23.99 -7.98
#